data_AF-A0A7W4ZM85-F1
#
_entry.id   AF-A0A7W4ZM85-F1
#
_cell.length_a   1.000
_cell.length_b   1.000
_cell.length_c   1.000
_cell.angle_alpha   90.00
_cell.angle_beta   90.00
_cell.angle_gamma   90.00
#
_symmetry.space_group_name_H-M   'P 1'
#
loop_
_entity.id
_entity.type
_entity.pdbx_description
1 polymer ?
#
loop_
_entity_poly.entity_id
_entity_poly.type
_entity_poly.pdbx_seq_one_letter_code
_entity_poly.pdbx_strand_id
1 'polypeptide(L)'
;MSNVDQLIARALGIAEDRVTDGLEYQSIREWDSLGHVSLLVAIEQEYGVEIDDDLTLGLRSVAAVREFAAARAPGRTRGDAGVPAAAAGQEERRTVHRGLEGVVFDRTAITHIDGAEGVLEYRGYSIHDLAERSSFEEVAHLLVHGELPDAAGLESFAKQLRAFRALPAPVLGLVRSLAHAHPMEALRTCVSALGAFGPQRVPGTDESHAEALETGVSLIARIPMIVAAHHAFRTGREPLQPPEDATHAEAFLTVLLGERPSPAAVRFIDKGFIVHADHSSNASAFTARVAIGCRAGMTAAITAAVAAFAGSVHGGAAERVVGLIDQVGSPGNARAHVEALQSRGEPVMGFGHRVYRTEDPRVRHLRSTVVELSEERGDTTGLDILDAVATAMRPYSRHGVAPNVDLYAGLAYRLLGLPDDLAVPLFVVGRTPGWVAQALEQQSNNVLIRPLLTYDGPHGRTYRKADGR
;
A
#
# COMPACT_ATOMS: atom_id res chain seq x y z
N MET A 1 31.28 -26.12 1.60
CA MET A 1 29.97 -25.55 1.21
C MET A 1 29.93 -25.46 -0.31
N SER A 2 28.74 -25.53 -0.90
CA SER A 2 28.57 -25.64 -2.35
C SER A 2 28.72 -24.29 -3.06
N ASN A 3 29.03 -24.26 -4.37
CA ASN A 3 29.07 -23.01 -5.17
C ASN A 3 27.73 -22.24 -5.06
N VAL A 4 26.61 -22.95 -4.98
CA VAL A 4 25.28 -22.33 -4.82
C VAL A 4 25.09 -21.61 -3.48
N ASP A 5 25.74 -22.06 -2.40
CA ASP A 5 25.65 -21.37 -1.09
C ASP A 5 26.35 -20.01 -1.13
N GLN A 6 27.48 -19.92 -1.83
CA GLN A 6 28.20 -18.66 -2.02
C GLN A 6 27.40 -17.70 -2.90
N LEU A 7 26.74 -18.23 -3.93
CA LEU A 7 25.83 -17.45 -4.77
C LEU A 7 24.66 -16.89 -3.96
N ILE A 8 24.01 -17.71 -3.12
CA ILE A 8 22.91 -17.28 -2.25
C ILE A 8 23.38 -16.19 -1.29
N ALA A 9 24.51 -16.42 -0.60
CA ALA A 9 25.08 -15.48 0.36
C ALA A 9 25.38 -14.11 -0.30
N ARG A 10 26.02 -14.13 -1.47
CA ARG A 10 26.35 -12.93 -2.24
C ARG A 10 25.11 -12.19 -2.72
N ALA A 11 24.12 -12.92 -3.27
CA ALA A 11 22.92 -12.31 -3.83
C ALA A 11 22.02 -11.69 -2.75
N LEU A 12 21.95 -12.29 -1.57
CA LEU A 12 21.16 -11.80 -0.44
C LEU A 12 21.96 -10.87 0.49
N GLY A 13 23.25 -10.65 0.26
CA GLY A 13 24.09 -9.80 1.11
C GLY A 13 24.25 -10.32 2.54
N ILE A 14 24.25 -11.64 2.75
CA ILE A 14 24.39 -12.30 4.06
C ILE A 14 25.72 -13.05 4.17
N ALA A 15 26.17 -13.30 5.40
CA ALA A 15 27.32 -14.17 5.64
C ALA A 15 27.01 -15.63 5.23
N GLU A 16 28.00 -16.33 4.66
CA GLU A 16 27.82 -17.70 4.14
C GLU A 16 27.31 -18.68 5.21
N ASP A 17 27.72 -18.52 6.47
CA ASP A 17 27.29 -19.34 7.60
C ASP A 17 25.81 -19.18 7.97
N ARG A 18 25.14 -18.13 7.46
CA ARG A 18 23.69 -17.93 7.60
C ARG A 18 22.87 -18.67 6.55
N VAL A 19 23.49 -19.26 5.52
CA VAL A 19 22.80 -20.03 4.46
C VAL A 19 22.49 -21.45 4.95
N THR A 20 21.34 -21.59 5.60
CA THR A 20 20.86 -22.86 6.18
C THR A 20 19.69 -23.45 5.39
N ASP A 21 19.43 -24.76 5.51
CA ASP A 21 18.30 -25.42 4.82
C ASP A 21 16.93 -24.87 5.23
N GLY A 22 16.81 -24.30 6.43
CA GLY A 22 15.58 -23.69 6.93
C GLY A 22 15.39 -22.24 6.51
N LEU A 23 16.32 -21.68 5.73
CA LEU A 23 16.19 -20.32 5.22
C LEU A 23 15.24 -20.32 4.02
N GLU A 24 14.21 -19.49 4.13
CA GLU A 24 13.14 -19.34 3.14
C GLU A 24 12.94 -17.87 2.77
N TYR A 25 12.29 -17.62 1.64
CA TYR A 25 11.86 -16.28 1.27
C TYR A 25 11.02 -15.64 2.39
N GLN A 26 11.32 -14.40 2.73
CA GLN A 26 10.78 -13.65 3.89
C GLN A 26 11.08 -14.26 5.27
N SER A 27 12.01 -15.22 5.38
CA SER A 27 12.46 -15.72 6.70
C SER A 27 13.45 -14.79 7.40
N ILE A 28 14.11 -13.92 6.65
CA ILE A 28 15.03 -12.88 7.12
C ILE A 28 14.72 -11.56 6.39
N ARG A 29 15.21 -10.44 6.95
CA ARG A 29 14.96 -9.11 6.39
C ARG A 29 15.56 -8.94 4.99
N GLU A 30 16.70 -9.56 4.76
CA GLU A 30 17.50 -9.44 3.53
C GLU A 30 16.92 -10.28 2.37
N TRP A 31 16.05 -11.24 2.66
CA TRP A 31 15.35 -12.05 1.66
C TRP A 31 13.90 -11.60 1.49
N ASP A 32 13.72 -10.31 1.22
CA ASP A 32 12.45 -9.72 0.80
C ASP A 32 12.26 -9.87 -0.72
N SER A 33 11.23 -9.21 -1.29
CA SER A 33 10.93 -9.28 -2.73
C SER A 33 12.11 -8.85 -3.61
N LEU A 34 12.88 -7.84 -3.19
CA LEU A 34 14.03 -7.36 -3.95
C LEU A 34 15.19 -8.35 -3.85
N GLY A 35 15.52 -8.78 -2.63
CA GLY A 35 16.56 -9.80 -2.42
C GLY A 35 16.24 -11.10 -3.16
N HIS A 36 14.96 -11.46 -3.25
CA HIS A 36 14.54 -12.62 -4.03
C HIS A 36 14.77 -12.45 -5.53
N VAL A 37 14.41 -11.30 -6.11
CA VAL A 37 14.70 -11.00 -7.53
C VAL A 37 16.21 -10.99 -7.79
N SER A 38 17.01 -10.39 -6.89
CA SER A 38 18.48 -10.41 -6.98
C SER A 38 19.04 -11.83 -6.98
N LEU A 39 18.48 -12.72 -6.16
CA LEU A 39 18.85 -14.13 -6.14
C LEU A 39 18.47 -14.85 -7.45
N LEU A 40 17.27 -14.63 -7.98
CA LEU A 40 16.85 -15.24 -9.24
C LEU A 40 17.75 -14.79 -10.40
N VAL A 41 18.04 -13.49 -10.53
CA VAL A 41 18.96 -12.97 -11.55
C VAL A 41 20.37 -13.56 -11.42
N ALA A 42 20.86 -13.72 -10.18
CA ALA A 42 22.15 -14.37 -9.95
C ALA A 42 22.15 -15.85 -10.40
N ILE A 43 21.04 -16.57 -10.18
CA ILE A 43 20.86 -17.95 -10.64
C ILE A 43 20.83 -18.00 -12.17
N GLU A 44 20.11 -17.10 -12.85
CA GLU A 44 20.09 -17.03 -14.32
C GLU A 44 21.50 -16.86 -14.90
N GLN A 45 22.29 -15.95 -14.31
CA GLN A 45 23.65 -15.66 -14.76
C GLN A 45 24.61 -16.83 -14.53
N GLU A 46 24.54 -17.49 -13.37
CA GLU A 46 25.45 -18.59 -13.02
C GLU A 46 25.14 -19.86 -13.83
N TYR A 47 23.86 -20.17 -14.05
CA TYR A 47 23.44 -21.42 -14.69
C TYR A 47 23.05 -21.27 -16.16
N GLY A 48 23.02 -20.05 -16.71
CA GLY A 48 22.67 -19.79 -18.11
C GLY A 48 21.23 -20.19 -18.44
N VAL A 49 20.30 -19.96 -17.52
CA VAL A 49 18.88 -20.33 -17.61
C VAL A 49 18.00 -19.09 -17.58
N GLU A 50 16.82 -19.18 -18.18
CA GLU A 50 15.74 -18.19 -18.01
C GLU A 50 14.78 -18.71 -16.93
N ILE A 51 14.48 -17.88 -15.94
CA ILE A 51 13.57 -18.22 -14.83
C ILE A 51 12.18 -17.70 -15.19
N ASP A 52 11.26 -18.63 -15.45
CA ASP A 52 9.85 -18.35 -15.68
C ASP A 52 9.06 -18.19 -14.36
N ASP A 53 7.75 -17.95 -14.49
CA ASP A 53 6.85 -17.75 -13.36
C ASP A 53 6.77 -18.95 -12.41
N ASP A 54 6.84 -20.17 -12.96
CA ASP A 54 6.78 -21.41 -12.18
C ASP A 54 8.08 -21.61 -11.37
N LEU A 55 9.23 -21.36 -11.98
CA LEU A 55 10.52 -21.39 -11.29
C LEU A 55 10.64 -20.27 -10.24
N THR A 56 10.10 -19.09 -10.53
CA THR A 56 10.03 -17.98 -9.56
C THR A 56 9.27 -18.40 -8.30
N LEU A 57 8.14 -19.10 -8.45
CA LEU A 57 7.37 -19.62 -7.33
C LEU A 57 8.04 -20.82 -6.63
N GLY A 58 8.80 -21.63 -7.37
CA GLY A 58 9.51 -22.80 -6.84
C GLY A 58 10.78 -22.48 -6.05
N LEU A 59 11.52 -21.43 -6.42
CA LEU A 59 12.84 -21.09 -5.87
C LEU A 59 12.79 -20.25 -4.57
N ARG A 60 11.85 -20.56 -3.68
CA ARG A 60 11.55 -19.76 -2.47
C ARG A 60 12.17 -20.30 -1.18
N SER A 61 13.08 -21.26 -1.27
CA SER A 61 13.85 -21.77 -0.13
C SER A 61 15.27 -22.14 -0.54
N VAL A 62 16.22 -22.10 0.41
CA VAL A 62 17.61 -22.52 0.14
C VAL A 62 17.63 -23.97 -0.30
N ALA A 63 16.77 -24.81 0.27
CA ALA A 63 16.62 -26.21 -0.15
C ALA A 63 16.21 -26.32 -1.62
N ALA A 64 15.19 -25.56 -2.07
CA ALA A 64 14.73 -25.58 -3.46
C ALA A 64 15.81 -25.05 -4.43
N VAL A 65 16.53 -23.99 -4.04
CA VAL A 65 17.63 -23.43 -4.85
C VAL A 65 18.80 -24.41 -4.94
N ARG A 66 19.13 -25.11 -3.86
CA ARG A 66 20.15 -26.18 -3.85
C ARG A 66 19.74 -27.35 -4.74
N GLU A 67 18.49 -27.78 -4.67
CA GLU A 67 17.96 -28.84 -5.51
C GLU A 67 18.01 -28.46 -7.00
N PHE A 68 17.58 -27.23 -7.32
CA PHE A 68 17.66 -26.68 -8.66
C PHE A 68 19.09 -26.66 -9.21
N ALA A 69 20.05 -26.20 -8.40
CA ALA A 69 21.46 -26.18 -8.75
C ALA A 69 22.04 -27.59 -8.92
N ALA A 70 21.70 -28.52 -8.02
CA ALA A 70 22.16 -29.91 -8.07
C ALA A 70 21.67 -30.63 -9.34
N ALA A 71 20.45 -30.33 -9.80
CA ALA A 71 19.89 -30.89 -11.03
C ALA A 71 20.63 -30.45 -12.31
N ARG A 72 21.44 -29.39 -12.24
CA ARG A 72 22.15 -28.77 -13.38
C ARG A 72 23.68 -28.86 -13.28
N ALA A 73 24.21 -29.52 -12.25
CA ALA A 73 25.63 -29.79 -12.14
C ALA A 73 26.07 -30.83 -13.22
N PRO A 74 27.20 -30.62 -13.92
CA PRO A 74 27.68 -31.57 -14.92
C PRO A 74 28.09 -32.89 -14.25
N GLY A 75 27.40 -33.99 -14.62
CA GLY A 75 27.87 -35.36 -14.32
C GLY A 75 26.98 -36.31 -13.52
N ARG A 76 25.64 -36.14 -13.46
CA ARG A 76 24.76 -37.17 -12.85
C ARG A 76 23.65 -37.68 -13.77
N THR A 77 23.70 -38.97 -14.04
CA THR A 77 22.61 -39.82 -14.54
C THR A 77 21.50 -39.98 -13.50
N ARG A 78 20.24 -39.91 -13.96
CA ARG A 78 19.03 -40.24 -13.20
C ARG A 78 19.15 -41.63 -12.57
N GLY A 79 19.06 -41.70 -11.24
CA GLY A 79 18.91 -42.94 -10.49
C GLY A 79 19.29 -42.76 -9.03
N ASP A 80 18.31 -42.49 -8.17
CA ASP A 80 17.83 -43.45 -7.16
C ASP A 80 16.80 -42.73 -6.26
N ALA A 81 15.52 -42.92 -6.55
CA ALA A 81 14.43 -42.41 -5.71
C ALA A 81 14.19 -43.41 -4.57
N GLY A 82 15.04 -43.35 -3.54
CA GLY A 82 14.80 -44.04 -2.28
C GLY A 82 13.69 -43.34 -1.50
N VAL A 83 12.53 -43.99 -1.39
CA VAL A 83 11.43 -43.58 -0.50
C VAL A 83 11.91 -43.70 0.95
N PRO A 84 11.91 -42.63 1.77
CA PRO A 84 12.19 -42.76 3.18
C PRO A 84 11.05 -43.51 3.87
N ALA A 85 11.42 -44.57 4.60
CA ALA A 85 10.53 -45.33 5.45
C ALA A 85 9.82 -44.43 6.47
N ALA A 86 8.51 -44.66 6.63
CA ALA A 86 7.64 -43.95 7.55
C ALA A 86 8.17 -44.03 9.00
N ALA A 87 8.62 -42.88 9.51
CA ALA A 87 8.87 -42.70 10.93
C ALA A 87 7.56 -42.39 11.64
N ALA A 88 7.16 -43.29 12.55
CA ALA A 88 6.04 -43.12 13.45
C ALA A 88 6.22 -41.86 14.32
N GLY A 89 5.16 -41.03 14.39
CA GLY A 89 5.07 -39.88 15.30
C GLY A 89 5.29 -38.52 14.65
N GLN A 90 4.69 -38.25 13.48
CA GLN A 90 4.59 -36.88 12.97
C GLN A 90 3.26 -36.27 13.46
N GLU A 91 3.32 -35.36 14.43
CA GLU A 91 2.36 -34.25 14.42
C GLU A 91 2.40 -33.66 13.01
N GLU A 92 1.26 -33.61 12.32
CA GLU A 92 1.16 -32.99 11.00
C GLU A 92 1.82 -31.60 11.08
N ARG A 93 2.99 -31.45 10.45
CA ARG A 93 3.65 -30.15 10.31
C ARG A 93 2.68 -29.25 9.56
N ARG A 94 1.94 -28.41 10.30
CA ARG A 94 1.04 -27.43 9.71
C ARG A 94 1.86 -26.53 8.79
N THR A 95 1.46 -26.43 7.54
CA THR A 95 2.05 -25.51 6.57
C THR A 95 1.91 -24.08 7.10
N VAL A 96 3.02 -23.36 7.23
CA VAL A 96 3.05 -21.97 7.68
C VAL A 96 3.05 -21.06 6.46
N HIS A 97 1.98 -20.27 6.27
CA HIS A 97 1.91 -19.25 5.24
C HIS A 97 2.43 -17.91 5.79
N ARG A 98 3.75 -17.68 5.74
CA ARG A 98 4.37 -16.43 6.21
C ARG A 98 3.77 -15.22 5.47
N GLY A 99 3.47 -14.16 6.22
CA GLY A 99 2.84 -12.95 5.68
C GLY A 99 1.42 -13.13 5.13
N LEU A 100 0.80 -14.32 5.29
CA LEU A 100 -0.45 -14.71 4.62
C LEU A 100 -0.37 -14.63 3.09
N GLU A 101 0.83 -14.75 2.51
CA GLU A 101 1.01 -14.67 1.07
C GLU A 101 0.29 -15.84 0.36
N GLY A 102 -0.50 -15.50 -0.66
CA GLY A 102 -1.32 -16.47 -1.41
C GLY A 102 -2.53 -17.01 -0.64
N VAL A 103 -2.80 -16.54 0.58
CA VAL A 103 -3.95 -17.00 1.38
C VAL A 103 -5.21 -16.21 1.01
N VAL A 104 -6.21 -16.90 0.47
CA VAL A 104 -7.56 -16.37 0.29
C VAL A 104 -8.36 -16.64 1.56
N PHE A 105 -8.69 -15.60 2.33
CA PHE A 105 -9.35 -15.74 3.64
C PHE A 105 -10.85 -15.41 3.63
N ASP A 106 -11.36 -14.74 2.59
CA ASP A 106 -12.77 -14.36 2.46
C ASP A 106 -13.14 -14.10 0.99
N ARG A 107 -14.43 -13.88 0.72
CA ARG A 107 -14.96 -13.43 -0.57
C ARG A 107 -15.22 -11.93 -0.52
N THR A 108 -15.04 -11.26 -1.65
CA THR A 108 -15.34 -9.83 -1.78
C THR A 108 -16.01 -9.51 -3.10
N ALA A 109 -16.89 -8.51 -3.08
CA ALA A 109 -17.48 -7.92 -4.27
C ALA A 109 -17.03 -6.47 -4.48
N ILE A 110 -16.01 -6.00 -3.73
CA ILE A 110 -15.57 -4.58 -3.74
C ILE A 110 -14.59 -4.30 -4.87
N THR A 111 -13.51 -5.07 -4.96
CA THR A 111 -12.42 -4.82 -5.90
C THR A 111 -11.83 -6.12 -6.41
N HIS A 112 -11.69 -6.20 -7.73
CA HIS A 112 -11.02 -7.30 -8.41
C HIS A 112 -9.67 -6.80 -8.95
N ILE A 113 -8.64 -7.64 -8.83
CA ILE A 113 -7.30 -7.38 -9.36
C ILE A 113 -6.83 -8.64 -10.08
N ASP A 114 -6.43 -8.47 -11.33
CA ASP A 114 -5.60 -9.44 -12.05
C ASP A 114 -4.19 -8.86 -12.17
N GLY A 115 -3.26 -9.41 -11.40
CA GLY A 115 -1.87 -8.95 -11.37
C GLY A 115 -1.07 -9.32 -12.62
N ALA A 116 -1.47 -10.37 -13.34
CA ALA A 116 -0.80 -10.82 -14.56
C ALA A 116 -1.24 -9.95 -15.74
N GLU A 117 -2.53 -9.66 -15.84
CA GLU A 117 -3.08 -8.87 -16.95
C GLU A 117 -3.14 -7.36 -16.65
N GLY A 118 -2.76 -6.93 -15.44
CA GLY A 118 -2.81 -5.52 -15.06
C GLY A 118 -4.23 -4.98 -14.92
N VAL A 119 -5.18 -5.81 -14.49
CA VAL A 119 -6.59 -5.41 -14.33
C VAL A 119 -6.83 -4.88 -12.93
N LEU A 120 -7.58 -3.78 -12.84
CA LEU A 120 -8.14 -3.26 -11.60
C LEU A 120 -9.58 -2.84 -11.84
N GLU A 121 -10.50 -3.38 -11.05
CA GLU A 121 -11.92 -3.08 -11.15
C GLU A 121 -12.49 -2.75 -9.78
N TYR A 122 -13.33 -1.72 -9.71
CA TYR A 122 -14.15 -1.45 -8.53
C TYR A 122 -15.60 -1.81 -8.85
N ARG A 123 -16.19 -2.72 -8.05
CA ARG A 123 -17.56 -3.23 -8.28
C ARG A 123 -17.82 -3.68 -9.73
N GLY A 124 -16.80 -4.24 -10.39
CA GLY A 124 -16.88 -4.71 -11.79
C GLY A 124 -16.69 -3.62 -12.86
N TYR A 125 -16.45 -2.36 -12.47
CA TYR A 125 -16.10 -1.29 -13.41
C TYR A 125 -14.58 -1.16 -13.51
N SER A 126 -14.06 -1.12 -14.74
CA SER A 126 -12.63 -0.90 -14.97
C SER A 126 -12.18 0.42 -14.35
N ILE A 127 -11.00 0.40 -13.70
CA ILE A 127 -10.38 1.63 -13.19
C ILE A 127 -10.16 2.66 -14.30
N HIS A 128 -10.04 2.20 -15.53
CA HIS A 128 -9.88 3.05 -16.69
C HIS A 128 -11.13 3.90 -16.98
N ASP A 129 -12.31 3.29 -16.97
CA ASP A 129 -13.56 4.01 -17.16
C ASP A 129 -13.81 4.97 -15.99
N LEU A 130 -13.57 4.52 -14.76
CA LEU A 130 -13.78 5.35 -13.57
C LEU A 130 -12.85 6.56 -13.55
N ALA A 131 -11.56 6.40 -13.84
CA ALA A 131 -10.59 7.49 -13.85
C ALA A 131 -10.79 8.49 -15.01
N GLU A 132 -11.43 8.08 -16.10
CA GLU A 132 -11.69 8.96 -17.27
C GLU A 132 -13.05 9.66 -17.20
N ARG A 133 -14.06 9.06 -16.55
CA ARG A 133 -15.47 9.49 -16.68
C ARG A 133 -16.17 9.81 -15.38
N SER A 134 -15.59 9.44 -14.23
CA SER A 134 -16.24 9.58 -12.92
C SER A 134 -15.58 10.69 -12.10
N SER A 135 -16.24 11.04 -11.00
CA SER A 135 -15.72 11.89 -9.92
C SER A 135 -15.37 11.06 -8.69
N PHE A 136 -14.54 11.61 -7.78
CA PHE A 136 -14.27 10.92 -6.52
C PHE A 136 -15.54 10.66 -5.71
N GLU A 137 -16.51 11.58 -5.71
CA GLU A 137 -17.80 11.39 -5.04
C GLU A 137 -18.60 10.20 -5.59
N GLU A 138 -18.64 10.03 -6.92
CA GLU A 138 -19.28 8.86 -7.55
C GLU A 138 -18.57 7.56 -7.18
N VAL A 139 -17.23 7.54 -7.21
CA VAL A 139 -16.45 6.35 -6.86
C VAL A 139 -16.57 6.02 -5.37
N ALA A 140 -16.56 7.03 -4.50
CA ALA A 140 -16.78 6.83 -3.08
C ALA A 140 -18.18 6.27 -2.80
N HIS A 141 -19.22 6.77 -3.49
CA HIS A 141 -20.57 6.23 -3.43
C HIS A 141 -20.60 4.76 -3.91
N LEU A 142 -20.03 4.48 -5.08
CA LEU A 142 -19.94 3.14 -5.66
C LEU A 142 -19.32 2.14 -4.67
N LEU A 143 -18.21 2.50 -4.03
CA LEU A 143 -17.52 1.61 -3.12
C LEU A 143 -18.37 1.29 -1.87
N VAL A 144 -18.95 2.30 -1.23
CA VAL A 144 -19.66 2.11 0.04
C VAL A 144 -21.11 1.63 -0.11
N HIS A 145 -21.77 1.93 -1.23
CA HIS A 145 -23.16 1.50 -1.51
C HIS A 145 -23.27 0.33 -2.48
N GLY A 146 -22.21 0.03 -3.24
CA GLY A 146 -22.14 -1.11 -4.15
C GLY A 146 -22.52 -0.82 -5.60
N GLU A 147 -23.17 0.31 -5.88
CA GLU A 147 -23.69 0.69 -7.20
C GLU A 147 -23.39 2.17 -7.50
N LEU A 148 -23.29 2.51 -8.79
CA LEU A 148 -23.15 3.92 -9.21
C LEU A 148 -24.45 4.68 -8.89
N PRO A 149 -24.34 5.93 -8.39
CA PRO A 149 -25.52 6.74 -8.15
C PRO A 149 -26.12 7.26 -9.46
N ASP A 150 -27.44 7.46 -9.50
CA ASP A 150 -28.02 8.35 -10.50
C ASP A 150 -27.74 9.82 -10.15
N ALA A 151 -28.14 10.77 -11.01
CA ALA A 151 -27.86 12.19 -10.79
C ALA A 151 -28.43 12.74 -9.46
N ALA A 152 -29.59 12.24 -9.02
CA ALA A 152 -30.21 12.67 -7.77
C ALA A 152 -29.50 12.06 -6.56
N GLY A 153 -29.11 10.78 -6.67
CA GLY A 153 -28.29 10.07 -5.69
C GLY A 153 -26.93 10.71 -5.50
N LEU A 154 -26.27 11.11 -6.59
CA LEU A 154 -24.97 11.78 -6.56
C LEU A 154 -25.05 13.12 -5.85
N GLU A 155 -26.05 13.95 -6.20
CA GLU A 155 -26.24 15.24 -5.54
C GLU A 155 -26.58 15.07 -4.04
N SER A 156 -27.38 14.06 -3.70
CA SER A 156 -27.68 13.71 -2.31
C SER A 156 -26.42 13.32 -1.53
N PHE A 157 -25.59 12.45 -2.12
CA PHE A 157 -24.34 12.00 -1.51
C PHE A 157 -23.33 13.14 -1.37
N ALA A 158 -23.21 13.99 -2.39
CA ALA A 158 -22.35 15.17 -2.35
C ALA A 158 -22.81 16.15 -1.23
N LYS A 159 -24.12 16.39 -1.08
CA LYS A 159 -24.67 17.16 0.05
C LYS A 159 -24.32 16.54 1.40
N GLN A 160 -24.40 15.22 1.51
CA GLN A 160 -24.06 14.51 2.74
C GLN A 160 -22.57 14.66 3.09
N LEU A 161 -21.69 14.48 2.12
CA LEU A 161 -20.25 14.71 2.29
C LEU A 161 -19.97 16.15 2.72
N ARG A 162 -20.61 17.14 2.06
CA ARG A 162 -20.50 18.56 2.42
C ARG A 162 -20.89 18.82 3.87
N ALA A 163 -22.02 18.29 4.31
CA ALA A 163 -22.50 18.45 5.68
C ALA A 163 -21.54 17.88 6.73
N PHE A 164 -20.80 16.81 6.40
CA PHE A 164 -19.85 16.19 7.32
C PHE A 164 -18.46 16.84 7.35
N ARG A 165 -18.11 17.72 6.41
CA ARG A 165 -16.77 18.36 6.34
C ARG A 165 -16.37 19.09 7.63
N ALA A 166 -17.34 19.71 8.32
CA ALA A 166 -17.06 20.42 9.55
C ALA A 166 -16.52 19.48 10.64
N LEU A 167 -15.33 19.82 11.15
CA LEU A 167 -14.73 19.12 12.29
C LEU A 167 -15.37 19.60 13.60
N PRO A 168 -15.66 18.69 14.56
CA PRO A 168 -16.03 19.11 15.91
C PRO A 168 -14.97 20.04 16.50
N ALA A 169 -15.37 21.12 17.16
CA ALA A 169 -14.45 22.13 17.68
C ALA A 169 -13.32 21.56 18.58
N PRO A 170 -13.58 20.58 19.47
CA PRO A 170 -12.51 19.93 20.24
C PRO A 170 -11.50 19.19 19.36
N VAL A 171 -11.94 18.58 18.25
CA VAL A 171 -11.06 17.88 17.30
C VAL A 171 -10.22 18.91 16.53
N LEU A 172 -10.81 20.02 16.07
CA LEU A 172 -10.04 21.09 15.42
C LEU A 172 -8.99 21.69 16.38
N GLY A 173 -9.35 21.87 17.65
CA GLY A 173 -8.41 22.28 18.71
C GLY A 173 -7.27 21.28 18.91
N LEU A 174 -7.58 19.98 18.87
CA LEU A 174 -6.57 18.91 18.92
C LEU A 174 -5.65 18.96 17.69
N VAL A 175 -6.20 19.10 16.48
CA VAL A 175 -5.41 19.25 15.24
C VAL A 175 -4.43 20.41 15.37
N ARG A 176 -4.87 21.57 15.89
CA ARG A 176 -4.01 22.72 16.16
C ARG A 176 -2.91 22.41 17.18
N SER A 177 -3.24 21.74 18.28
CA SER A 177 -2.26 21.38 19.31
C SER A 177 -1.17 20.42 18.80
N LEU A 178 -1.50 19.63 17.76
CA LEU A 178 -0.60 18.67 17.12
C LEU A 178 0.14 19.24 15.90
N ALA A 179 0.07 20.54 15.64
CA ALA A 179 0.73 21.17 14.48
C ALA A 179 2.26 20.95 14.41
N HIS A 180 2.89 20.60 15.53
CA HIS A 180 4.32 20.27 15.60
C HIS A 180 4.63 18.80 15.24
N ALA A 181 3.61 17.94 15.22
CA ALA A 181 3.77 16.51 15.01
C ALA A 181 3.85 16.15 13.51
N HIS A 182 4.26 14.92 13.23
CA HIS A 182 4.23 14.40 11.87
C HIS A 182 2.77 14.31 11.37
N PRO A 183 2.46 14.65 10.09
CA PRO A 183 1.10 14.62 9.57
C PRO A 183 0.34 13.31 9.81
N MET A 184 1.01 12.17 9.67
CA MET A 184 0.41 10.85 9.95
C MET A 184 0.12 10.59 11.44
N GLU A 185 0.94 11.11 12.36
CA GLU A 185 0.69 10.98 13.80
C GLU A 185 -0.48 11.85 14.24
N ALA A 186 -0.55 13.09 13.74
CA ALA A 186 -1.67 13.98 13.94
C ALA A 186 -2.97 13.36 13.39
N LEU A 187 -2.93 12.87 12.15
CA LEU A 187 -4.08 12.23 11.50
C LEU A 187 -4.61 11.04 12.30
N ARG A 188 -3.75 10.07 12.65
CA ARG A 188 -4.14 8.88 13.45
C ARG A 188 -4.82 9.30 14.75
N THR A 189 -4.24 10.27 15.45
CA THR A 189 -4.73 10.75 16.75
C THR A 189 -6.09 11.43 16.61
N CYS A 190 -6.25 12.31 15.62
CA CYS A 190 -7.50 13.02 15.38
C CYS A 190 -8.62 12.12 14.87
N VAL A 191 -8.33 11.12 14.03
CA VAL A 191 -9.32 10.11 13.62
C VAL A 191 -9.80 9.29 14.81
N SER A 192 -8.89 8.88 15.70
CA SER A 192 -9.27 8.20 16.94
C SER A 192 -10.18 9.08 17.81
N ALA A 193 -9.82 10.37 17.95
CA ALA A 193 -10.59 11.33 18.74
C ALA A 193 -12.02 11.54 18.20
N LEU A 194 -12.24 11.47 16.89
CA LEU A 194 -13.60 11.57 16.31
C LEU A 194 -14.57 10.55 16.91
N GLY A 195 -14.09 9.37 17.33
CA GLY A 195 -14.91 8.34 17.96
C GLY A 195 -15.53 8.79 19.29
N ALA A 196 -14.89 9.72 20.00
CA ALA A 196 -15.42 10.28 21.25
C ALA A 196 -16.49 11.35 21.04
N PHE A 197 -16.58 11.92 19.83
CA PHE A 197 -17.52 12.99 19.47
C PHE A 197 -18.61 12.53 18.49
N GLY A 198 -18.66 11.22 18.20
CA GLY A 198 -19.70 10.60 17.39
C GLY A 198 -20.99 10.29 18.19
N PRO A 199 -21.98 9.67 17.53
CA PRO A 199 -23.19 9.19 18.18
C PRO A 199 -22.88 8.32 19.41
N GLN A 200 -23.50 8.63 20.54
CA GLN A 200 -23.33 7.86 21.77
C GLN A 200 -24.20 6.60 21.72
N ARG A 201 -23.60 5.46 22.09
CA ARG A 201 -24.31 4.17 22.15
C ARG A 201 -24.57 3.75 23.58
N VAL A 202 -25.55 2.85 23.74
CA VAL A 202 -25.77 2.16 24.99
C VAL A 202 -24.57 1.24 25.25
N PRO A 203 -23.96 1.26 26.45
CA PRO A 203 -22.86 0.35 26.76
C PRO A 203 -23.25 -1.12 26.51
N GLY A 204 -22.39 -1.85 25.80
CA GLY A 204 -22.61 -3.27 25.47
C GLY A 204 -23.43 -3.53 24.20
N THR A 205 -23.81 -2.50 23.44
CA THR A 205 -24.41 -2.68 22.10
C THR A 205 -23.37 -2.49 21.00
N ASP A 206 -23.39 -3.41 20.04
CA ASP A 206 -22.56 -3.30 18.83
C ASP A 206 -23.09 -2.20 17.89
N GLU A 207 -22.20 -1.68 17.05
CA GLU A 207 -22.56 -0.80 15.93
C GLU A 207 -23.46 -1.53 14.93
N SER A 208 -24.59 -0.95 14.57
CA SER A 208 -25.39 -1.43 13.43
C SER A 208 -24.73 -1.06 12.09
N HIS A 209 -25.10 -1.77 11.02
CA HIS A 209 -24.57 -1.48 9.67
C HIS A 209 -24.89 -0.05 9.23
N ALA A 210 -26.10 0.46 9.50
CA ALA A 210 -26.49 1.82 9.12
C ALA A 210 -25.67 2.89 9.85
N GLU A 211 -25.41 2.70 11.15
CA GLU A 211 -24.54 3.60 11.92
C GLU A 211 -23.08 3.54 11.45
N ALA A 212 -22.57 2.35 11.12
CA ALA A 212 -21.24 2.18 10.55
C ALA A 212 -21.10 2.87 9.20
N LEU A 213 -22.10 2.76 8.32
CA LEU A 213 -22.15 3.42 7.02
C LEU A 213 -22.14 4.94 7.18
N GLU A 214 -23.02 5.50 8.01
CA GLU A 214 -23.06 6.94 8.28
C GLU A 214 -21.73 7.44 8.88
N THR A 215 -21.17 6.69 9.83
CA THR A 215 -19.86 6.99 10.42
C THR A 215 -18.76 6.97 9.35
N GLY A 216 -18.74 5.95 8.49
CA GLY A 216 -17.79 5.80 7.40
C GLY A 216 -17.87 6.95 6.39
N VAL A 217 -19.07 7.33 5.96
CA VAL A 217 -19.29 8.50 5.08
C VAL A 217 -18.81 9.79 5.76
N SER A 218 -19.04 9.95 7.07
CA SER A 218 -18.50 11.09 7.80
C SER A 218 -16.97 11.12 7.84
N LEU A 219 -16.32 9.95 7.90
CA LEU A 219 -14.85 9.83 7.90
C LEU A 219 -14.27 10.15 6.51
N ILE A 220 -14.93 9.73 5.43
CA ILE A 220 -14.57 10.12 4.05
C ILE A 220 -14.54 11.66 3.94
N ALA A 221 -15.50 12.36 4.54
CA ALA A 221 -15.54 13.83 4.52
C ALA A 221 -14.54 14.51 5.48
N ARG A 222 -14.28 13.94 6.66
CA ARG A 222 -13.51 14.58 7.73
C ARG A 222 -12.01 14.34 7.67
N ILE A 223 -11.57 13.17 7.21
CA ILE A 223 -10.14 12.83 7.08
C ILE A 223 -9.39 13.86 6.21
N PRO A 224 -9.86 14.23 5.00
CA PRO A 224 -9.22 15.29 4.21
C PRO A 224 -9.15 16.62 4.96
N MET A 225 -10.20 16.99 5.70
CA MET A 225 -10.23 18.23 6.47
C MET A 225 -9.24 18.22 7.64
N ILE A 226 -9.02 17.07 8.28
CA ILE A 226 -7.96 16.91 9.30
C ILE A 226 -6.58 17.13 8.68
N VAL A 227 -6.30 16.49 7.55
CA VAL A 227 -5.00 16.61 6.85
C VAL A 227 -4.75 18.07 6.44
N ALA A 228 -5.74 18.70 5.80
CA ALA A 228 -5.62 20.07 5.33
C ALA A 228 -5.52 21.09 6.48
N ALA A 229 -6.33 20.95 7.54
CA ALA A 229 -6.26 21.83 8.70
C ALA A 229 -4.94 21.68 9.46
N HIS A 230 -4.43 20.45 9.61
CA HIS A 230 -3.11 20.20 10.21
C HIS A 230 -2.01 20.93 9.43
N HIS A 231 -2.03 20.81 8.09
CA HIS A 231 -1.06 21.48 7.23
C HIS A 231 -1.17 23.01 7.32
N ALA A 232 -2.38 23.57 7.38
CA ALA A 232 -2.58 25.00 7.61
C ALA A 232 -1.95 25.45 8.94
N PHE A 233 -2.28 24.79 10.06
CA PHE A 233 -1.76 25.19 11.36
C PHE A 233 -0.23 25.08 11.48
N ARG A 234 0.37 24.00 10.97
CA ARG A 234 1.84 23.83 11.03
C ARG A 234 2.59 24.83 10.16
N THR A 235 1.93 25.40 9.17
CA THR A 235 2.48 26.47 8.31
C THR A 235 2.07 27.87 8.77
N GLY A 236 1.50 28.00 9.98
CA GLY A 236 1.13 29.29 10.57
C GLY A 236 -0.13 29.92 9.98
N ARG A 237 -0.95 29.16 9.25
CA ARG A 237 -2.20 29.62 8.64
C ARG A 237 -3.42 29.12 9.42
N GLU A 238 -4.50 29.88 9.32
CA GLU A 238 -5.83 29.37 9.67
C GLU A 238 -6.42 28.60 8.48
N PRO A 239 -7.08 27.45 8.70
CA PRO A 239 -7.78 26.71 7.65
C PRO A 239 -8.86 27.59 7.00
N LEU A 240 -8.82 27.74 5.68
CA LEU A 240 -9.89 28.42 4.94
C LEU A 240 -11.19 27.63 5.01
N GLN A 241 -12.32 28.32 4.82
CA GLN A 241 -13.58 27.65 4.51
C GLN A 241 -13.66 27.43 3.00
N PRO A 242 -13.88 26.19 2.54
CA PRO A 242 -14.08 25.94 1.11
C PRO A 242 -15.42 26.52 0.64
N PRO A 243 -15.58 26.79 -0.67
CA PRO A 243 -16.88 27.17 -1.23
C PRO A 243 -17.98 26.16 -0.89
N GLU A 244 -19.21 26.64 -0.70
CA GLU A 244 -20.34 25.79 -0.28
C GLU A 244 -20.65 24.69 -1.30
N ASP A 245 -20.49 24.96 -2.59
CA ASP A 245 -20.75 24.05 -3.70
C ASP A 245 -19.49 23.32 -4.20
N ALA A 246 -18.34 23.53 -3.55
CA ALA A 246 -17.08 22.90 -3.96
C ALA A 246 -17.19 21.38 -3.93
N THR A 247 -16.63 20.74 -4.96
CA THR A 247 -16.43 19.28 -4.99
C THR A 247 -15.51 18.84 -3.84
N HIS A 248 -15.44 17.55 -3.58
CA HIS A 248 -14.60 17.00 -2.52
C HIS A 248 -13.13 17.35 -2.71
N ALA A 249 -12.62 17.21 -3.94
CA ALA A 249 -11.26 17.57 -4.30
C ALA A 249 -11.00 19.08 -4.19
N GLU A 250 -11.91 19.93 -4.70
CA GLU A 250 -11.77 21.40 -4.62
C GLU A 250 -11.80 21.88 -3.16
N ALA A 251 -12.69 21.33 -2.35
CA ALA A 251 -12.80 21.67 -0.94
C ALA A 251 -11.52 21.31 -0.17
N PHE A 252 -11.01 20.09 -0.37
CA PHE A 252 -9.75 19.65 0.23
C PHE A 252 -8.58 20.54 -0.17
N LEU A 253 -8.40 20.78 -1.47
CA LEU A 253 -7.30 21.60 -1.98
C LEU A 253 -7.38 23.06 -1.51
N THR A 254 -8.58 23.63 -1.44
CA THR A 254 -8.76 25.02 -0.97
C THR A 254 -8.21 25.20 0.44
N VAL A 255 -8.51 24.26 1.34
CA VAL A 255 -8.01 24.31 2.72
C VAL A 255 -6.51 24.01 2.76
N LEU A 256 -6.07 22.98 2.01
CA LEU A 256 -4.69 22.52 2.00
C LEU A 256 -3.75 23.62 1.51
N LEU A 257 -4.02 24.21 0.35
CA LEU A 257 -3.21 25.26 -0.26
C LEU A 257 -3.40 26.61 0.44
N GLY A 258 -4.58 26.87 1.00
CA GLY A 258 -4.92 28.19 1.56
C GLY A 258 -5.25 29.23 0.49
N GLU A 259 -5.61 28.77 -0.71
CA GLU A 259 -6.06 29.60 -1.83
C GLU A 259 -6.98 28.77 -2.74
N ARG A 260 -7.63 29.42 -3.71
CA ARG A 260 -8.47 28.70 -4.67
C ARG A 260 -7.58 27.88 -5.62
N PRO A 261 -7.75 26.55 -5.72
CA PRO A 261 -6.93 25.72 -6.60
C PRO A 261 -7.24 25.97 -8.07
N SER A 262 -6.25 25.70 -8.94
CA SER A 262 -6.47 25.72 -10.39
C SER A 262 -7.30 24.50 -10.84
N PRO A 263 -8.00 24.58 -11.98
CA PRO A 263 -8.76 23.45 -12.51
C PRO A 263 -7.90 22.19 -12.74
N ALA A 264 -6.64 22.33 -13.18
CA ALA A 264 -5.76 21.17 -13.34
C ALA A 264 -5.38 20.52 -12.00
N ALA A 265 -5.13 21.32 -10.96
CA ALA A 265 -4.86 20.81 -9.62
C ALA A 265 -6.06 20.01 -9.07
N VAL A 266 -7.29 20.52 -9.25
CA VAL A 266 -8.51 19.82 -8.84
C VAL A 266 -8.67 18.49 -9.60
N ARG A 267 -8.50 18.48 -10.93
CA ARG A 267 -8.57 17.24 -11.72
C ARG A 267 -7.51 16.22 -11.32
N PHE A 268 -6.28 16.67 -11.05
CA PHE A 268 -5.19 15.80 -10.59
C PHE A 268 -5.55 15.13 -9.26
N ILE A 269 -6.01 15.91 -8.26
CA ILE A 269 -6.36 15.35 -6.95
C ILE A 269 -7.57 14.44 -7.03
N ASP A 270 -8.60 14.82 -7.78
CA ASP A 270 -9.81 13.99 -7.95
C ASP A 270 -9.47 12.63 -8.56
N LYS A 271 -8.74 12.63 -9.68
CA LYS A 271 -8.26 11.40 -10.33
C LYS A 271 -7.31 10.62 -9.44
N GLY A 272 -6.43 11.32 -8.74
CA GLY A 272 -5.54 10.75 -7.72
C GLY A 272 -6.33 10.00 -6.65
N PHE A 273 -7.40 10.57 -6.14
CA PHE A 273 -8.24 9.89 -5.15
C PHE A 273 -8.99 8.68 -5.74
N ILE A 274 -9.51 8.79 -6.97
CA ILE A 274 -10.14 7.67 -7.67
C ILE A 274 -9.19 6.46 -7.79
N VAL A 275 -7.98 6.67 -8.33
CA VAL A 275 -7.03 5.56 -8.54
C VAL A 275 -6.47 4.97 -7.24
N HIS A 276 -6.61 5.67 -6.12
CA HIS A 276 -6.22 5.19 -4.79
C HIS A 276 -7.40 4.73 -3.94
N ALA A 277 -8.64 4.78 -4.45
CA ALA A 277 -9.86 4.60 -3.67
C ALA A 277 -9.94 3.24 -2.94
N ASP A 278 -9.58 2.15 -3.62
CA ASP A 278 -9.40 0.84 -3.01
C ASP A 278 -8.25 0.07 -3.69
N HIS A 279 -7.72 -0.95 -3.02
CA HIS A 279 -6.76 -1.87 -3.64
C HIS A 279 -6.85 -3.25 -2.99
N SER A 280 -8.07 -3.78 -2.91
CA SER A 280 -8.40 -5.07 -2.30
C SER A 280 -7.88 -5.18 -0.85
N SER A 281 -7.60 -6.39 -0.38
CA SER A 281 -7.14 -6.67 0.98
C SER A 281 -5.64 -6.39 1.20
N ASN A 282 -5.18 -5.20 0.83
CA ASN A 282 -3.88 -4.70 1.26
C ASN A 282 -3.82 -4.58 2.81
N ALA A 283 -2.62 -4.45 3.38
CA ALA A 283 -2.41 -4.58 4.83
C ALA A 283 -3.30 -3.67 5.70
N SER A 284 -3.59 -2.44 5.27
CA SER A 284 -4.45 -1.51 6.01
C SER A 284 -5.94 -1.86 5.87
N ALA A 285 -6.39 -2.29 4.69
CA ALA A 285 -7.74 -2.81 4.50
C ALA A 285 -7.97 -4.10 5.29
N PHE A 286 -7.01 -5.04 5.28
CA PHE A 286 -7.03 -6.24 6.11
C PHE A 286 -7.12 -5.89 7.60
N THR A 287 -6.34 -4.90 8.05
CA THR A 287 -6.39 -4.42 9.44
C THR A 287 -7.76 -3.85 9.81
N ALA A 288 -8.41 -3.10 8.92
CA ALA A 288 -9.78 -2.63 9.13
C ALA A 288 -10.76 -3.81 9.31
N ARG A 289 -10.67 -4.84 8.45
CA ARG A 289 -11.47 -6.08 8.58
C ARG A 289 -11.20 -6.79 9.91
N VAL A 290 -9.95 -6.90 10.35
CA VAL A 290 -9.61 -7.49 11.67
C VAL A 290 -10.29 -6.73 12.81
N ALA A 291 -10.22 -5.40 12.80
CA ALA A 291 -10.84 -4.57 13.84
C ALA A 291 -12.38 -4.73 13.87
N ILE A 292 -13.03 -4.79 12.70
CA ILE A 292 -14.47 -5.07 12.61
C ILE A 292 -14.80 -6.50 13.03
N GLY A 293 -13.93 -7.48 12.72
CA GLY A 293 -14.03 -8.86 13.21
C GLY A 293 -14.14 -8.93 14.75
N CYS A 294 -13.44 -8.02 15.43
CA CYS A 294 -13.48 -7.83 16.88
C CYS A 294 -14.63 -6.93 17.38
N ARG A 295 -15.49 -6.42 16.48
CA ARG A 295 -16.61 -5.50 16.76
C ARG A 295 -16.17 -4.16 17.36
N ALA A 296 -15.00 -3.65 16.96
CA ALA A 296 -14.45 -2.39 17.48
C ALA A 296 -15.20 -1.13 17.01
N GLY A 297 -16.01 -1.25 15.95
CA GLY A 297 -16.71 -0.13 15.29
C GLY A 297 -15.88 0.59 14.22
N MET A 298 -16.56 1.35 13.37
CA MET A 298 -16.01 1.95 12.15
C MET A 298 -14.85 2.90 12.43
N THR A 299 -15.02 3.86 13.36
CA THR A 299 -13.94 4.81 13.67
C THR A 299 -12.67 4.13 14.20
N ALA A 300 -12.81 3.08 15.02
CA ALA A 300 -11.68 2.30 15.51
C ALA A 300 -11.01 1.51 14.38
N ALA A 301 -11.80 0.91 13.48
CA ALA A 301 -11.30 0.21 12.31
C ALA A 301 -10.50 1.12 11.36
N ILE A 302 -11.01 2.32 11.07
CA ILE A 302 -10.29 3.30 10.25
C ILE A 302 -9.06 3.83 10.97
N THR A 303 -9.11 4.05 12.29
CA THR A 303 -7.92 4.40 13.09
C THR A 303 -6.82 3.34 12.95
N ALA A 304 -7.18 2.06 13.04
CA ALA A 304 -6.25 0.95 12.88
C ALA A 304 -5.70 0.86 11.44
N ALA A 305 -6.53 1.11 10.43
CA ALA A 305 -6.12 1.16 9.04
C ALA A 305 -5.11 2.29 8.77
N VAL A 306 -5.36 3.49 9.31
CA VAL A 306 -4.42 4.63 9.25
C VAL A 306 -3.09 4.28 9.91
N ALA A 307 -3.13 3.63 11.08
CA ALA A 307 -1.92 3.21 11.78
C ALA A 307 -1.11 2.17 10.99
N ALA A 308 -1.77 1.17 10.38
CA ALA A 308 -1.11 0.18 9.53
C ALA A 308 -0.55 0.81 8.25
N PHE A 309 -1.27 1.77 7.66
CA PHE A 309 -0.84 2.48 6.45
C PHE A 309 0.39 3.36 6.68
N ALA A 310 0.50 3.99 7.86
CA ALA A 310 1.65 4.81 8.23
C ALA A 310 2.99 4.04 8.31
N GLY A 311 2.97 2.71 8.27
CA GLY A 311 4.19 1.89 8.31
C GLY A 311 5.12 2.16 7.12
N SER A 312 6.43 2.16 7.37
CA SER A 312 7.48 2.49 6.38
C SER A 312 7.55 1.55 5.16
N VAL A 313 7.03 0.33 5.31
CA VAL A 313 6.95 -0.72 4.27
C VAL A 313 5.56 -0.84 3.63
N HIS A 314 4.64 0.05 3.99
CA HIS A 314 3.34 0.24 3.35
C HIS A 314 3.29 1.64 2.74
N GLY A 315 2.60 2.62 3.34
CA GLY A 315 2.46 3.97 2.79
C GLY A 315 3.75 4.78 2.77
N GLY A 316 4.68 4.56 3.70
CA GLY A 316 5.94 5.32 3.79
C GLY A 316 6.89 5.14 2.60
N ALA A 317 6.58 4.25 1.65
CA ALA A 317 7.27 4.17 0.37
C ALA A 317 7.01 5.39 -0.51
N ALA A 318 5.81 5.97 -0.47
CA ALA A 318 5.42 7.10 -1.32
C ALA A 318 6.25 8.37 -1.04
N GLU A 319 6.58 8.65 0.23
CA GLU A 319 7.44 9.79 0.60
C GLU A 319 8.83 9.67 -0.04
N ARG A 320 9.37 8.45 -0.15
CA ARG A 320 10.71 8.23 -0.71
C ARG A 320 10.76 8.42 -2.23
N VAL A 321 9.62 8.31 -2.92
CA VAL A 321 9.53 8.60 -4.36
C VAL A 321 9.80 10.07 -4.63
N VAL A 322 9.37 10.98 -3.75
CA VAL A 322 9.54 12.42 -3.95
C VAL A 322 11.02 12.81 -4.04
N GLY A 323 11.89 12.14 -3.28
CA GLY A 323 13.33 12.35 -3.32
C GLY A 323 14.03 11.85 -4.58
N LEU A 324 13.39 10.99 -5.40
CA LEU A 324 13.99 10.42 -6.60
C LEU A 324 14.43 11.52 -7.58
N ILE A 325 13.59 12.53 -7.78
CA ILE A 325 13.86 13.63 -8.72
C ILE A 325 15.12 14.40 -8.30
N ASP A 326 15.27 14.69 -7.00
CA ASP A 326 16.44 15.42 -6.48
C ASP A 326 17.71 14.58 -6.53
N GLN A 327 17.60 13.29 -6.24
CA GLN A 327 18.74 12.36 -6.26
C GLN A 327 19.29 12.14 -7.67
N VAL A 328 18.40 12.13 -8.68
CA VAL A 328 18.80 12.03 -10.09
C VAL A 328 19.29 13.39 -10.60
N GLY A 329 18.59 14.47 -10.26
CA GLY A 329 18.94 15.85 -10.55
C GLY A 329 18.82 16.28 -12.02
N SER A 330 19.13 15.41 -12.98
CA SER A 330 18.94 15.68 -14.42
C SER A 330 18.67 14.40 -15.21
N PRO A 331 17.95 14.46 -16.35
CA PRO A 331 17.64 13.27 -17.16
C PRO A 331 18.88 12.46 -17.57
N GLY A 332 20.01 13.13 -17.84
CA GLY A 332 21.28 12.49 -18.22
C GLY A 332 21.89 11.60 -17.13
N ASN A 333 21.55 11.83 -15.86
CA ASN A 333 22.08 11.05 -14.73
C ASN A 333 21.24 9.79 -14.42
N ALA A 334 20.03 9.67 -14.99
CA ALA A 334 19.07 8.63 -14.62
C ALA A 334 19.64 7.22 -14.73
N ARG A 335 20.34 6.92 -15.83
CA ARG A 335 20.96 5.60 -16.04
C ARG A 335 22.00 5.27 -14.99
N ALA A 336 22.93 6.19 -14.73
CA ALA A 336 23.98 5.99 -13.73
C ALA A 336 23.41 5.83 -12.32
N HIS A 337 22.34 6.56 -12.00
CA HIS A 337 21.65 6.46 -10.72
C HIS A 337 20.99 5.07 -10.53
N VAL A 338 20.28 4.57 -11.54
CA VAL A 338 19.67 3.23 -11.53
C VAL A 338 20.73 2.13 -11.39
N GLU A 339 21.82 2.20 -12.17
CA GLU A 339 22.94 1.25 -12.10
C GLU A 339 23.60 1.27 -10.70
N ALA A 340 23.71 2.44 -10.07
CA ALA A 340 24.28 2.57 -8.73
C ALA A 340 23.38 1.94 -7.65
N LEU A 341 22.07 2.17 -7.67
CA LEU A 341 21.11 1.54 -6.74
C LEU A 341 21.14 0.02 -6.87
N GLN A 342 21.14 -0.47 -8.11
CA GLN A 342 21.23 -1.89 -8.39
C GLN A 342 22.51 -2.52 -7.84
N SER A 343 23.67 -1.87 -8.03
CA SER A 343 24.96 -2.38 -7.53
C SER A 343 25.00 -2.55 -6.00
N ARG A 344 24.10 -1.85 -5.26
CA ARG A 344 23.94 -1.94 -3.81
C ARG A 344 22.79 -2.84 -3.37
N GLY A 345 22.02 -3.40 -4.30
CA GLY A 345 20.80 -4.14 -3.98
C GLY A 345 19.71 -3.24 -3.38
N GLU A 346 19.66 -1.96 -3.76
CA GLU A 346 18.65 -1.00 -3.30
C GLU A 346 17.52 -0.85 -4.35
N PRO A 347 16.25 -0.72 -3.94
CA PRO A 347 15.13 -0.58 -4.87
C PRO A 347 15.09 0.83 -5.48
N VAL A 348 14.69 0.92 -6.75
CA VAL A 348 14.30 2.19 -7.37
C VAL A 348 12.87 2.50 -6.96
N MET A 349 12.68 3.55 -6.14
CA MET A 349 11.36 3.94 -5.63
C MET A 349 10.42 4.30 -6.78
N GLY A 350 9.15 3.87 -6.69
CA GLY A 350 8.15 4.05 -7.75
C GLY A 350 8.16 2.94 -8.83
N PHE A 351 8.98 1.90 -8.65
CA PHE A 351 9.03 0.73 -9.51
C PHE A 351 8.80 -0.57 -8.74
N GLY A 352 8.17 -1.54 -9.40
CA GLY A 352 7.77 -2.82 -8.83
C GLY A 352 6.47 -2.72 -8.05
N HIS A 353 5.73 -3.83 -8.02
CA HIS A 353 4.46 -3.92 -7.33
C HIS A 353 4.26 -5.34 -6.77
N ARG A 354 3.71 -5.48 -5.55
CA ARG A 354 3.49 -6.82 -4.94
C ARG A 354 2.45 -7.67 -5.68
N VAL A 355 1.50 -6.99 -6.33
CA VAL A 355 0.40 -7.62 -7.09
C VAL A 355 0.66 -7.64 -8.61
N TYR A 356 0.90 -6.48 -9.24
CA TYR A 356 1.15 -6.42 -10.68
C TYR A 356 2.55 -6.91 -11.08
N ARG A 357 2.59 -7.80 -12.06
CA ARG A 357 3.81 -8.17 -12.80
C ARG A 357 3.96 -7.37 -14.10
N THR A 358 2.88 -6.73 -14.54
CA THR A 358 2.82 -5.78 -15.65
C THR A 358 2.83 -4.33 -15.14
N GLU A 359 2.74 -3.35 -16.05
CA GLU A 359 2.56 -1.96 -15.64
C GLU A 359 1.26 -1.80 -14.83
N ASP A 360 1.34 -1.07 -13.73
CA ASP A 360 0.18 -0.77 -12.90
C ASP A 360 -0.87 0.03 -13.70
N PRO A 361 -2.13 -0.44 -13.82
CA PRO A 361 -3.16 0.18 -14.66
C PRO A 361 -3.51 1.63 -14.28
N ARG A 362 -3.08 2.06 -13.10
CA ARG A 362 -3.30 3.41 -12.59
C ARG A 362 -2.27 4.42 -13.09
N VAL A 363 -1.08 3.95 -13.48
CA VAL A 363 0.06 4.80 -13.89
C VAL A 363 -0.33 5.75 -15.02
N ARG A 364 -0.93 5.21 -16.09
CA ARG A 364 -1.32 5.99 -17.28
C ARG A 364 -2.20 7.19 -16.93
N HIS A 365 -3.10 7.00 -15.98
CA HIS A 365 -4.10 7.98 -15.58
C HIS A 365 -3.49 9.10 -14.78
N LEU A 366 -2.64 8.76 -13.81
CA LEU A 366 -1.97 9.76 -13.01
C LEU A 366 -0.92 10.53 -13.83
N ARG A 367 -0.16 9.84 -14.69
CA ARG A 367 0.82 10.48 -15.59
C ARG A 367 0.16 11.54 -16.47
N SER A 368 -0.98 11.25 -17.09
CA SER A 368 -1.66 12.24 -17.96
C SER A 368 -2.01 13.54 -17.22
N THR A 369 -2.49 13.46 -15.99
CA THR A 369 -2.78 14.66 -15.17
C THR A 369 -1.52 15.39 -14.71
N VAL A 370 -0.40 14.68 -14.51
CA VAL A 370 0.89 15.31 -14.16
C VAL A 370 1.47 16.08 -15.35
N VAL A 371 1.28 15.57 -16.58
CA VAL A 371 1.66 16.28 -17.81
C VAL A 371 0.91 17.60 -17.91
N GLU A 372 -0.42 17.59 -17.77
CA GLU A 372 -1.24 18.82 -17.77
C GLU A 372 -0.77 19.84 -16.72
N LEU A 373 -0.48 19.36 -15.49
CA LEU A 373 -0.03 20.21 -14.41
C LEU A 373 1.38 20.79 -14.66
N SER A 374 2.27 20.01 -15.26
CA SER A 374 3.63 20.44 -15.64
C SER A 374 3.58 21.53 -16.71
N GLU A 375 2.72 21.36 -17.72
CA GLU A 375 2.49 22.33 -18.79
C GLU A 375 1.89 23.64 -18.26
N GLU A 376 0.88 23.56 -17.38
CA GLU A 376 0.26 24.74 -16.75
C GLU A 376 1.27 25.55 -15.92
N ARG A 377 2.17 24.86 -15.21
CA ARG A 377 3.22 25.48 -14.39
C ARG A 377 4.44 25.93 -15.19
N GLY A 378 4.60 25.47 -16.43
CA GLY A 378 5.79 25.70 -17.24
C GLY A 378 7.05 25.02 -16.70
N ASP A 379 6.90 23.90 -15.97
CA ASP A 379 8.00 23.11 -15.43
C ASP A 379 7.85 21.63 -15.80
N THR A 380 8.63 21.19 -16.79
CA THR A 380 8.69 19.79 -17.23
C THR A 380 9.90 19.04 -16.67
N THR A 381 10.75 19.70 -15.87
CA THR A 381 12.06 19.16 -15.46
C THR A 381 11.92 17.82 -14.74
N GLY A 382 10.97 17.75 -13.80
CA GLY A 382 10.68 16.52 -13.07
C GLY A 382 10.11 15.42 -13.97
N LEU A 383 9.27 15.78 -14.95
CA LEU A 383 8.69 14.84 -15.90
C LEU A 383 9.78 14.21 -16.78
N ASP A 384 10.70 15.03 -17.30
CA ASP A 384 11.83 14.59 -18.12
C ASP A 384 12.76 13.65 -17.33
N ILE A 385 12.96 13.92 -16.04
CA ILE A 385 13.74 13.06 -15.14
C ILE A 385 13.03 11.71 -14.95
N LEU A 386 11.74 11.70 -14.62
CA LEU A 386 10.98 10.46 -14.42
C LEU A 386 10.91 9.61 -15.68
N ASP A 387 10.74 10.22 -16.86
CA ASP A 387 10.74 9.52 -18.14
C ASP A 387 12.12 8.91 -18.48
N ALA A 388 13.21 9.60 -18.12
CA ALA A 388 14.56 9.07 -18.25
C ALA A 388 14.83 7.90 -17.30
N VAL A 389 14.35 7.97 -16.05
CA VAL A 389 14.43 6.86 -15.08
C VAL A 389 13.60 5.67 -15.56
N ALA A 390 12.35 5.89 -16.00
CA ALA A 390 11.50 4.85 -16.57
C ALA A 390 12.17 4.19 -17.78
N THR A 391 12.85 4.97 -18.62
CA THR A 391 13.64 4.46 -19.75
C THR A 391 14.79 3.57 -19.29
N ALA A 392 15.55 4.00 -18.27
CA ALA A 392 16.64 3.22 -17.70
C ALA A 392 16.16 1.93 -17.02
N MET A 393 14.92 1.92 -16.53
CA MET A 393 14.31 0.77 -15.87
C MET A 393 13.70 -0.28 -16.80
N ARG A 394 13.52 0.02 -18.10
CA ARG A 394 12.93 -0.90 -19.09
C ARG A 394 13.52 -2.33 -19.10
N PRO A 395 14.85 -2.54 -18.98
CA PRO A 395 15.42 -3.89 -18.92
C PRO A 395 14.92 -4.74 -17.75
N TYR A 396 14.43 -4.12 -16.66
CA TYR A 396 13.93 -4.80 -15.47
C TYR A 396 12.43 -5.06 -15.50
N SER A 397 11.68 -4.40 -16.38
CA SER A 397 10.23 -4.58 -16.46
C SER A 397 9.83 -6.01 -16.80
N ARG A 398 10.67 -6.74 -17.55
CA ARG A 398 10.47 -8.19 -17.82
C ARG A 398 10.53 -9.07 -16.58
N HIS A 399 11.13 -8.59 -15.49
CA HIS A 399 11.20 -9.28 -14.19
C HIS A 399 10.13 -8.78 -13.21
N GLY A 400 9.07 -8.11 -13.71
CA GLY A 400 7.98 -7.58 -12.89
C GLY A 400 8.26 -6.22 -12.23
N VAL A 401 9.36 -5.55 -12.61
CA VAL A 401 9.75 -4.24 -12.05
C VAL A 401 9.36 -3.12 -13.02
N ALA A 402 8.05 -2.90 -13.16
CA ALA A 402 7.47 -1.82 -13.95
C ALA A 402 7.15 -0.58 -13.08
N PRO A 403 6.96 0.61 -13.67
CA PRO A 403 6.44 1.77 -12.93
C PRO A 403 5.15 1.45 -12.18
N ASN A 404 4.99 2.01 -10.99
CA ASN A 404 3.75 1.98 -10.24
C ASN A 404 3.18 3.40 -10.05
N VAL A 405 1.95 3.47 -9.57
CA VAL A 405 1.21 4.74 -9.43
C VAL A 405 1.96 5.79 -8.59
N ASP A 406 2.77 5.38 -7.62
CA ASP A 406 3.47 6.28 -6.71
C ASP A 406 4.49 7.17 -7.44
N LEU A 407 5.08 6.67 -8.55
CA LEU A 407 6.11 7.35 -9.34
C LEU A 407 5.70 8.77 -9.74
N TYR A 408 4.45 8.93 -10.18
CA TYR A 408 3.91 10.19 -10.71
C TYR A 408 3.23 11.04 -9.63
N ALA A 409 2.77 10.43 -8.53
CA ALA A 409 2.14 11.15 -7.43
C ALA A 409 3.08 12.19 -6.81
N GLY A 410 4.35 11.81 -6.58
CA GLY A 410 5.35 12.70 -5.97
C GLY A 410 5.66 13.96 -6.79
N LEU A 411 5.74 13.84 -8.12
CA LEU A 411 5.98 14.98 -8.99
C LEU A 411 4.83 16.00 -8.92
N ALA A 412 3.58 15.55 -8.95
CA ALA A 412 2.46 16.47 -8.81
C ALA A 412 2.44 17.19 -7.46
N TYR A 413 2.74 16.50 -6.35
CA TYR A 413 2.80 17.16 -5.04
C TYR A 413 3.85 18.28 -5.03
N ARG A 414 5.00 18.05 -5.66
CA ARG A 414 6.02 19.09 -5.86
C ARG A 414 5.53 20.25 -6.72
N LEU A 415 4.85 19.98 -7.84
CA LEU A 415 4.25 21.02 -8.70
C LEU A 415 3.15 21.83 -8.00
N LEU A 416 2.53 21.27 -6.96
CA LEU A 416 1.59 21.94 -6.06
C LEU A 416 2.26 22.65 -4.88
N GLY A 417 3.58 22.56 -4.74
CA GLY A 417 4.33 23.16 -3.63
C GLY A 417 4.08 22.47 -2.27
N LEU A 418 3.62 21.21 -2.28
CA LEU A 418 3.35 20.45 -1.08
C LEU A 418 4.62 19.78 -0.55
N PRO A 419 4.87 19.79 0.78
CA PRO A 419 5.99 19.08 1.37
C PRO A 419 5.82 17.56 1.27
N ASP A 420 6.95 16.85 1.18
CA ASP A 420 7.02 15.39 1.00
C ASP A 420 6.25 14.62 2.10
N ASP A 421 6.23 15.13 3.33
CA ASP A 421 5.54 14.52 4.49
C ASP A 421 3.99 14.51 4.37
N LEU A 422 3.43 15.08 3.31
CA LEU A 422 2.02 14.97 2.95
C LEU A 422 1.71 13.84 1.96
N ALA A 423 2.72 13.17 1.38
CA ALA A 423 2.49 12.11 0.41
C ALA A 423 1.63 10.98 1.01
N VAL A 424 2.00 10.44 2.19
CA VAL A 424 1.20 9.38 2.83
C VAL A 424 -0.19 9.88 3.24
N PRO A 425 -0.38 11.04 3.90
CA PRO A 425 -1.71 11.57 4.19
C PRO A 425 -2.63 11.71 2.96
N LEU A 426 -2.11 12.13 1.81
CA LEU A 426 -2.89 12.26 0.57
C LEU A 426 -3.39 10.89 0.08
N PHE A 427 -2.57 9.86 0.17
CA PHE A 427 -2.98 8.49 -0.11
C PHE A 427 -4.05 8.00 0.86
N VAL A 428 -3.95 8.35 2.14
CA VAL A 428 -4.96 8.00 3.16
C VAL A 428 -6.31 8.62 2.83
N VAL A 429 -6.34 9.89 2.39
CA VAL A 429 -7.56 10.55 1.94
C VAL A 429 -8.20 9.74 0.80
N GLY A 430 -7.43 9.46 -0.25
CA GLY A 430 -7.90 8.66 -1.38
C GLY A 430 -8.42 7.28 -0.96
N ARG A 431 -7.70 6.56 -0.08
CA ARG A 431 -7.98 5.18 0.32
C ARG A 431 -9.17 5.01 1.28
N THR A 432 -9.63 6.08 1.91
CA THR A 432 -10.65 6.01 2.97
C THR A 432 -11.96 5.32 2.53
N PRO A 433 -12.54 5.59 1.33
CA PRO A 433 -13.75 4.91 0.88
C PRO A 433 -13.58 3.39 0.76
N GLY A 434 -12.43 2.92 0.27
CA GLY A 434 -12.12 1.49 0.20
C GLY A 434 -12.06 0.84 1.57
N TRP A 435 -11.40 1.47 2.56
CA TRP A 435 -11.40 0.95 3.93
C TRP A 435 -12.80 0.88 4.54
N VAL A 436 -13.64 1.89 4.30
CA VAL A 436 -15.04 1.90 4.74
C VAL A 436 -15.81 0.75 4.09
N ALA A 437 -15.68 0.56 2.77
CA ALA A 437 -16.32 -0.54 2.05
C ALA A 437 -15.88 -1.91 2.58
N GLN A 438 -14.58 -2.12 2.80
CA GLN A 438 -14.01 -3.35 3.33
C GLN A 438 -14.50 -3.65 4.76
N ALA A 439 -14.59 -2.61 5.60
CA ALA A 439 -15.14 -2.70 6.94
C ALA A 439 -16.64 -3.06 6.93
N LEU A 440 -17.44 -2.44 6.05
CA LEU A 440 -18.88 -2.72 5.90
C LEU A 440 -19.15 -4.13 5.36
N GLU A 441 -18.35 -4.61 4.41
CA GLU A 441 -18.44 -5.98 3.89
C GLU A 441 -18.13 -7.00 4.99
N GLN A 442 -17.08 -6.78 5.77
CA GLN A 442 -16.76 -7.60 6.93
C GLN A 442 -17.88 -7.59 7.97
N GLN A 443 -18.47 -6.43 8.26
CA GLN A 443 -19.55 -6.31 9.26
C GLN A 443 -20.83 -7.06 8.82
N SER A 444 -21.15 -7.01 7.52
CA SER A 444 -22.36 -7.65 6.95
C SER A 444 -22.36 -9.17 7.11
N ASN A 445 -21.18 -9.79 7.15
CA ASN A 445 -21.02 -11.22 7.42
C ASN A 445 -19.87 -11.45 8.43
N ASN A 446 -20.03 -10.89 9.64
CA ASN A 446 -18.91 -10.77 10.56
C ASN A 446 -18.38 -12.09 11.11
N VAL A 447 -17.07 -12.29 10.98
CA VAL A 447 -16.31 -13.41 11.50
C VAL A 447 -15.04 -12.88 12.18
N LEU A 448 -14.71 -13.43 13.35
CA LEU A 448 -13.46 -13.09 14.04
C LEU A 448 -12.26 -13.63 13.25
N ILE A 449 -11.39 -12.74 12.78
CA ILE A 449 -10.14 -13.09 12.10
C ILE A 449 -9.08 -13.40 13.16
N ARG A 450 -8.77 -14.69 13.35
CA ARG A 450 -7.79 -15.16 14.35
C ARG A 450 -6.94 -16.32 13.81
N PRO A 451 -5.90 -16.02 13.00
CA PRO A 451 -4.99 -17.05 12.50
C PRO A 451 -4.21 -17.71 13.65
N LEU A 452 -3.69 -18.91 13.40
CA LEU A 452 -2.87 -19.67 14.34
C LEU A 452 -1.39 -19.44 14.07
N LEU A 453 -0.58 -19.56 15.12
CA LEU A 453 0.87 -19.67 15.02
C LEU A 453 1.29 -21.09 15.39
N THR A 454 2.34 -21.60 14.74
CA THR A 454 3.02 -22.83 15.18
C THR A 454 4.09 -22.44 16.20
N TYR A 455 4.07 -23.06 17.38
CA TYR A 455 5.08 -22.82 18.41
C TYR A 455 6.39 -23.54 18.03
N ASP A 456 7.49 -22.80 17.93
CA ASP A 456 8.84 -23.29 17.63
C ASP A 456 9.83 -23.07 18.79
N GLY A 457 9.32 -22.65 19.96
CA GLY A 457 10.11 -22.42 21.15
C GLY A 457 10.49 -23.71 21.89
N PRO A 458 11.44 -23.64 22.83
CA PRO A 458 11.85 -24.81 23.62
C PRO A 458 10.80 -25.22 24.64
N HIS A 459 10.49 -26.52 24.67
CA HIS A 459 9.59 -27.14 25.62
C HIS A 459 10.28 -27.48 26.96
N GLY A 460 9.51 -27.61 28.04
CA GLY A 460 9.98 -28.21 29.30
C GLY A 460 10.97 -27.37 30.11
N ARG A 461 11.07 -26.05 29.89
CA ARG A 461 11.96 -25.19 30.67
C ARG A 461 11.60 -25.22 32.15
N THR A 462 12.58 -25.51 33.01
CA THR A 462 12.43 -25.40 34.47
C THR A 462 12.47 -23.94 34.91
N TYR A 463 11.42 -23.48 35.60
CA TYR A 463 11.41 -22.16 36.21
C TYR A 463 12.38 -22.10 37.41
N ARG A 464 13.32 -21.14 37.39
CA ARG A 464 14.20 -20.82 38.53
C ARG A 464 13.92 -19.40 39.03
N LYS A 465 13.70 -19.26 40.34
CA LYS A 465 13.57 -17.95 41.01
C LYS A 465 14.86 -17.14 40.83
N ALA A 466 14.73 -15.81 40.77
CA ALA A 466 15.83 -14.89 40.48
C ALA A 466 17.01 -15.06 41.45
N ASP A 467 16.73 -15.36 42.72
CA ASP A 467 17.70 -15.50 43.81
C ASP A 467 18.57 -16.78 43.70
N GLY A 468 18.37 -17.58 42.65
CA GLY A 468 19.14 -18.80 42.35
C GLY A 468 19.45 -18.97 40.86
N ARG A 469 19.62 -17.85 40.14
CA ARG A 469 20.14 -17.85 38.75
C ARG A 469 21.65 -17.79 38.71
#